data_AF-A0A3Q8W2R8-F1
#
_entry.id   AF-A0A3Q8W2R8-F1
#
_cell.length_a   1.000
_cell.length_b   1.000
_cell.length_c   1.000
_cell.angle_alpha   90.00
_cell.angle_beta   90.00
_cell.angle_gamma   90.00
#
_symmetry.space_group_name_H-M   'P 1'
#
loop_
_entity.id
_entity.type
_entity.pdbx_description
1 polymer ?
#
loop_
_entity_poly.entity_id
_entity_poly.type
_entity_poly.pdbx_seq_one_letter_code
_entity_poly.pdbx_strand_id
1 'polypeptide(L)'
;MQIRSIILYSKSGEKRVLDFRLGELNIVTGTSQTGKSALLDIVDFCLGRDEATLPISPIFNTVAWYAVILQLPDTRILAARPAPRPGAKSVTNAMLEVGNDLGIPELPDLRVNTDSTQLRQQLGRRIGIGDTRSEPAPGSLLSPLSANLGHAVLLCLQNQDEVASKRALFHRQNERGIPESLKATIPYFLGAVPEDQATLQQQLTQAKRALRRAENDLKAAQEANQGIEARLESLLSEARVHGLLPDNSVDTSDRAAVIEALQQAASFRPTPTTQTRNSGGRNSSSPNSHPLSDGSCAPSQKNANS
;
A
#
# COMPACT_ATOMS: atom_id res chain seq x y z
N MET A 1 -15.48 1.24 24.46
CA MET A 1 -16.81 1.53 23.86
C MET A 1 -17.85 0.71 24.59
N GLN A 2 -19.00 1.28 24.92
CA GLN A 2 -20.12 0.57 25.58
C GLN A 2 -21.46 0.97 24.93
N ILE A 3 -22.45 0.09 24.95
CA ILE A 3 -23.81 0.40 24.48
C ILE A 3 -24.51 1.20 25.58
N ARG A 4 -24.93 2.42 25.25
CA ARG A 4 -25.68 3.31 26.16
C ARG A 4 -27.18 3.09 26.02
N SER A 5 -27.67 3.02 24.80
CA SER A 5 -29.09 2.78 24.54
C SER A 5 -29.32 2.10 23.20
N ILE A 6 -30.42 1.35 23.11
CA ILE A 6 -31.01 0.86 21.86
C ILE A 6 -32.32 1.62 21.66
N ILE A 7 -32.54 2.16 20.46
CA ILE A 7 -33.74 2.94 20.13
C ILE A 7 -34.41 2.36 18.89
N LEU A 8 -35.73 2.20 18.97
CA LEU A 8 -36.60 1.84 17.84
C LEU A 8 -37.52 3.02 17.57
N TYR A 9 -37.55 3.50 16.33
CA TYR A 9 -38.44 4.56 15.91
C TYR A 9 -39.55 3.97 15.04
N SER A 10 -40.81 4.16 15.43
CA SER A 10 -41.95 3.69 14.67
C SER A 10 -42.20 4.58 13.44
N LYS A 11 -42.93 4.05 12.46
CA LYS A 11 -43.47 4.82 11.33
C LYS A 11 -44.50 5.86 11.75
N SER A 12 -45.07 5.75 12.96
CA SER A 12 -46.01 6.72 13.53
C SER A 12 -45.32 7.85 14.31
N GLY A 13 -43.99 7.84 14.44
CA GLY A 13 -43.23 8.87 15.17
C GLY A 13 -42.98 8.55 16.64
N GLU A 14 -43.55 7.48 17.18
CA GLU A 14 -43.25 7.00 18.53
C GLU A 14 -41.83 6.42 18.58
N LYS A 15 -41.17 6.56 19.72
CA LYS A 15 -39.86 5.95 19.96
C LYS A 15 -39.88 5.10 21.22
N ARG A 16 -39.27 3.92 21.11
CA ARG A 16 -39.01 3.04 22.24
C ARG A 16 -37.52 3.05 22.54
N VAL A 17 -37.18 3.49 23.74
CA VAL A 17 -35.79 3.57 24.22
C VAL A 17 -35.56 2.47 25.25
N LEU A 18 -34.46 1.74 25.10
CA LEU A 18 -33.94 0.81 26.08
C LEU A 18 -32.56 1.31 26.52
N ASP A 19 -32.49 1.88 27.73
CA ASP A 19 -31.25 2.39 28.31
C ASP A 19 -30.48 1.30 29.07
N PHE A 20 -29.16 1.39 29.01
CA PHE A 20 -28.22 0.53 29.71
C PHE A 20 -27.40 1.32 30.72
N ARG A 21 -27.07 0.68 31.83
CA ARG A 21 -26.13 1.22 32.83
C ARG A 21 -24.71 0.95 32.38
N LEU A 22 -23.94 2.01 32.18
CA LEU A 22 -22.56 1.93 31.75
C LEU A 22 -21.67 1.35 32.85
N GLY A 23 -20.70 0.52 32.48
CA GLY A 23 -19.77 -0.13 33.41
C GLY A 23 -20.38 -1.24 34.28
N GLU A 24 -21.66 -1.58 34.06
CA GLU A 24 -22.40 -2.55 34.86
C GLU A 24 -22.88 -3.75 34.02
N LEU A 25 -23.19 -4.86 34.72
CA LEU A 25 -23.91 -5.98 34.13
C LEU A 25 -25.38 -5.60 33.94
N ASN A 26 -25.83 -5.54 32.69
CA ASN A 26 -27.22 -5.28 32.36
C ASN A 26 -27.95 -6.59 32.08
N ILE A 27 -29.02 -6.86 32.82
CA ILE A 27 -29.86 -8.06 32.66
C ILE A 27 -31.22 -7.64 32.13
N VAL A 28 -31.54 -8.02 30.89
CA VAL A 28 -32.84 -7.73 30.27
C VAL A 28 -33.76 -8.96 30.40
N THR A 29 -34.74 -8.87 31.30
CA THR A 29 -35.72 -9.94 31.55
C THR A 29 -37.08 -9.64 30.91
N GLY A 30 -37.86 -10.69 30.63
CA GLY A 30 -39.26 -10.55 30.17
C GLY A 30 -39.84 -11.88 29.72
N THR A 31 -41.14 -11.93 29.46
CA THR A 31 -41.84 -13.14 28.97
C THR A 31 -41.35 -13.56 27.59
N SER A 32 -41.41 -14.85 27.24
CA SER A 32 -40.96 -15.36 25.93
C SER A 32 -41.64 -14.60 24.76
N GLN A 33 -40.98 -14.56 23.59
CA GLN A 33 -41.49 -13.94 22.35
C GLN A 33 -41.71 -12.40 22.39
N THR A 34 -41.19 -11.71 23.39
CA THR A 34 -41.27 -10.24 23.51
C THR A 34 -40.17 -9.47 22.77
N GLY A 35 -39.41 -10.13 21.89
CA GLY A 35 -38.36 -9.49 21.09
C GLY A 35 -37.01 -9.34 21.78
N LYS A 36 -36.80 -9.92 22.97
CA LYS A 36 -35.49 -9.89 23.67
C LYS A 36 -34.35 -10.46 22.84
N SER A 37 -34.59 -11.57 22.13
CA SER A 37 -33.58 -12.21 21.28
C SER A 37 -33.12 -11.32 20.12
N ALA A 38 -33.94 -10.34 19.71
CA ALA A 38 -33.62 -9.43 18.63
C ALA A 38 -32.71 -8.27 19.04
N LEU A 39 -32.46 -8.06 20.34
CA LEU A 39 -31.64 -6.94 20.80
C LEU A 39 -30.22 -7.02 20.25
N LEU A 40 -29.62 -8.21 20.23
CA LEU A 40 -28.30 -8.43 19.67
C LEU A 40 -28.31 -8.26 18.14
N ASP A 41 -29.35 -8.73 17.46
CA ASP A 41 -29.50 -8.52 16.02
C ASP A 41 -29.63 -7.03 15.65
N ILE A 42 -30.34 -6.24 16.46
CA ILE A 42 -30.44 -4.79 16.28
C ILE A 42 -29.07 -4.13 16.45
N VAL A 43 -28.32 -4.55 17.47
CA VAL A 43 -26.96 -4.04 17.70
C VAL A 43 -26.04 -4.40 16.54
N ASP A 44 -25.96 -5.67 16.13
CA ASP A 44 -25.16 -6.14 14.99
C ASP A 44 -25.55 -5.40 13.69
N PHE A 45 -26.86 -5.25 13.45
CA PHE A 45 -27.38 -4.47 12.33
C PHE A 45 -26.89 -3.02 12.38
N CYS A 46 -27.04 -2.32 13.50
CA CYS A 46 -26.63 -0.92 13.63
C CYS A 46 -25.10 -0.73 13.57
N LEU A 47 -24.31 -1.75 13.96
CA LEU A 47 -22.85 -1.77 13.84
C LEU A 47 -22.34 -2.11 12.43
N GLY A 48 -23.25 -2.29 11.46
CA GLY A 48 -22.92 -2.32 10.03
C GLY A 48 -23.02 -3.69 9.37
N ARG A 49 -23.75 -4.65 9.94
CA ARG A 49 -24.13 -5.88 9.21
C ARG A 49 -25.04 -5.57 8.03
N ASP A 50 -24.61 -5.92 6.83
CA ASP A 50 -25.38 -5.62 5.62
C ASP A 50 -26.59 -6.50 5.41
N GLU A 51 -26.57 -7.73 5.93
CA GLU A 51 -27.67 -8.68 5.81
C GLU A 51 -28.87 -8.25 6.66
N ALA A 52 -30.05 -8.27 6.06
CA ALA A 52 -31.30 -7.90 6.72
C ALA A 52 -31.83 -9.06 7.59
N THR A 53 -31.23 -9.26 8.77
CA THR A 53 -31.56 -10.39 9.67
C THR A 53 -32.59 -10.09 10.75
N LEU A 54 -33.10 -8.86 10.79
CA LEU A 54 -34.07 -8.46 11.81
C LEU A 54 -35.32 -9.35 11.75
N PRO A 55 -35.79 -9.91 12.89
CA PRO A 55 -36.89 -10.86 12.88
C PRO A 55 -38.13 -10.28 12.21
N ILE A 56 -38.84 -11.10 11.44
CA ILE A 56 -40.14 -10.71 10.87
C ILE A 56 -41.20 -10.92 11.94
N SER A 57 -41.33 -9.96 12.86
CA SER A 57 -42.40 -9.93 13.86
C SER A 57 -43.31 -8.70 13.65
N PRO A 58 -44.56 -8.72 14.15
CA PRO A 58 -45.47 -7.58 14.02
C PRO A 58 -44.87 -6.25 14.50
N ILE A 59 -44.02 -6.29 15.54
CA ILE A 59 -43.32 -5.12 16.07
C ILE A 59 -42.33 -4.57 15.04
N PHE A 60 -41.56 -5.42 14.35
CA PHE A 60 -40.54 -4.97 13.41
C PHE A 60 -41.14 -4.40 12.11
N ASN A 61 -42.38 -4.77 11.77
CA ASN A 61 -43.10 -4.21 10.62
C ASN A 61 -43.51 -2.74 10.81
N THR A 62 -43.61 -2.27 12.05
CA THR A 62 -43.99 -0.89 12.37
C THR A 62 -42.80 0.04 12.55
N VAL A 63 -41.58 -0.49 12.60
CA VAL A 63 -40.35 0.30 12.78
C VAL A 63 -39.92 0.95 11.46
N ALA A 64 -39.52 2.21 11.54
CA ALA A 64 -38.91 2.99 10.47
C ALA A 64 -37.38 3.01 10.58
N TRP A 65 -36.84 3.13 11.79
CA TRP A 65 -35.39 3.17 12.06
C TRP A 65 -35.02 2.41 13.32
N TYR A 66 -33.82 1.82 13.29
CA TYR A 66 -33.13 1.25 14.44
C TYR A 66 -31.91 2.10 14.75
N ALA A 67 -31.61 2.30 16.02
CA ALA A 67 -30.41 3.02 16.42
C ALA A 67 -29.80 2.45 17.68
N VAL A 68 -28.49 2.64 17.80
CA VAL A 68 -27.75 2.45 19.05
C VAL A 68 -26.97 3.73 19.35
N ILE A 69 -27.00 4.15 20.60
CA ILE A 69 -26.05 5.15 21.10
C ILE A 69 -24.92 4.42 21.81
N LEU A 70 -23.70 4.70 21.39
CA LEU A 70 -22.48 4.13 21.92
C LEU A 70 -21.76 5.20 22.73
N GLN A 71 -21.30 4.83 23.93
CA GLN A 71 -20.45 5.65 24.77
C GLN A 71 -18.98 5.29 24.52
N LEU A 72 -18.19 6.29 24.14
CA LEU A 72 -16.72 6.28 24.14
C LEU A 72 -16.21 7.12 25.32
N PRO A 73 -14.91 7.07 25.66
CA PRO A 73 -14.36 7.81 26.81
C PRO A 73 -14.62 9.32 26.76
N ASP A 74 -14.58 9.91 25.57
CA ASP A 74 -14.63 11.36 25.31
C ASP A 74 -15.88 11.81 24.57
N THR A 75 -16.60 10.88 23.91
CA THR A 75 -17.70 11.22 23.02
C THR A 75 -18.81 10.17 22.99
N ARG A 76 -19.96 10.53 22.42
CA ARG A 76 -21.04 9.61 22.09
C ARG A 76 -21.19 9.50 20.59
N ILE A 77 -21.59 8.32 20.14
CA ILE A 77 -21.83 8.03 18.73
C ILE A 77 -23.23 7.45 18.58
N LEU A 78 -24.04 8.06 17.73
CA LEU A 78 -25.28 7.46 17.25
C LEU A 78 -24.97 6.69 15.98
N ALA A 79 -25.23 5.39 15.98
CA ALA A 79 -25.27 4.57 14.77
C ALA A 79 -26.72 4.15 14.53
N ALA A 80 -27.34 4.71 13.49
CA ALA A 80 -28.74 4.46 13.16
C ALA A 80 -28.90 3.97 11.73
N ARG A 81 -29.87 3.10 11.48
CA ARG A 81 -30.12 2.50 10.16
C ARG A 81 -31.61 2.38 9.88
N PRO A 82 -32.05 2.68 8.64
CA PRO A 82 -33.44 2.51 8.26
C PRO A 82 -33.82 1.04 8.30
N ALA A 83 -35.08 0.76 8.64
CA ALA A 83 -35.61 -0.59 8.60
C ALA A 83 -35.50 -1.18 7.18
N PRO A 84 -35.13 -2.47 7.04
CA PRO A 84 -35.13 -3.12 5.74
C PRO A 84 -36.49 -3.01 5.06
N ARG A 85 -36.49 -2.71 3.75
CA ARG A 85 -37.72 -2.78 2.96
C ARG A 85 -38.23 -4.22 2.91
N PRO A 86 -39.55 -4.45 2.81
CA PRO A 86 -40.08 -5.81 2.63
C PRO A 86 -39.38 -6.52 1.46
N GLY A 87 -38.81 -7.70 1.73
CA GLY A 87 -38.09 -8.51 0.73
C GLY A 87 -36.64 -8.09 0.45
N ALA A 88 -36.13 -7.03 1.09
CA ALA A 88 -34.73 -6.64 0.96
C ALA A 88 -33.82 -7.66 1.66
N LYS A 89 -32.83 -8.20 0.92
CA LYS A 89 -31.82 -9.11 1.47
C LYS A 89 -30.67 -8.38 2.15
N SER A 90 -30.45 -7.12 1.76
CA SER A 90 -29.37 -6.30 2.29
C SER A 90 -29.80 -4.84 2.44
N VAL A 91 -29.26 -4.20 3.45
CA VAL A 91 -29.33 -2.75 3.68
C VAL A 91 -27.90 -2.28 3.88
N THR A 92 -27.52 -1.16 3.26
CA THR A 92 -26.21 -0.53 3.45
C THR A 92 -26.33 0.87 4.01
N ASN A 93 -27.46 1.56 3.79
CA ASN A 93 -27.67 2.91 4.29
C ASN A 93 -27.58 2.98 5.82
N ALA A 94 -27.00 4.07 6.30
CA ALA A 94 -26.85 4.34 7.72
C ALA A 94 -26.78 5.85 7.99
N MET A 95 -26.92 6.18 9.27
CA MET A 95 -26.66 7.48 9.86
C MET A 95 -25.61 7.29 10.93
N LEU A 96 -24.59 8.13 10.91
CA LEU A 96 -23.58 8.23 11.95
C LEU A 96 -23.50 9.66 12.43
N GLU A 97 -23.71 9.88 13.72
CA GLU A 97 -23.48 11.18 14.35
C GLU A 97 -22.56 11.03 15.55
N VAL A 98 -21.71 12.03 15.76
CA VAL A 98 -20.71 12.04 16.83
C VAL A 98 -20.85 13.34 17.60
N GLY A 99 -20.92 13.27 18.92
CA GLY A 99 -21.03 14.45 19.76
C GLY A 99 -20.78 14.13 21.24
N ASN A 100 -20.24 15.10 21.98
CA ASN A 100 -19.84 14.88 23.37
C ASN A 100 -21.04 14.64 24.31
N ASP A 101 -22.15 15.32 24.06
CA ASP A 101 -23.43 15.11 24.77
C ASP A 101 -24.56 14.80 23.79
N LEU A 102 -24.31 13.84 22.89
CA LEU A 102 -25.33 13.41 21.93
C LEU A 102 -26.54 12.82 22.68
N GLY A 103 -27.69 13.46 22.51
CA GLY A 103 -28.99 13.00 22.99
C GLY A 103 -29.65 12.01 22.02
N ILE A 104 -30.87 11.60 22.33
CA ILE A 104 -31.69 10.75 21.45
C ILE A 104 -32.43 11.67 20.46
N PRO A 105 -32.11 11.66 19.16
CA PRO A 105 -32.78 12.50 18.18
C PRO A 105 -34.26 12.14 18.03
N GLU A 106 -35.04 13.04 17.43
CA GLU A 106 -36.41 12.72 17.01
C GLU A 106 -36.41 12.08 15.62
N LEU A 107 -37.49 11.36 15.27
CA LEU A 107 -37.61 10.71 13.96
C LEU A 107 -37.34 11.66 12.76
N PRO A 108 -37.82 12.93 12.75
CA PRO A 108 -37.56 13.85 11.64
C PRO A 108 -36.09 14.24 11.46
N ASP A 109 -35.28 14.12 12.51
CA ASP A 109 -33.85 14.46 12.48
C ASP A 109 -33.01 13.32 11.87
N LEU A 110 -33.56 12.11 11.81
CA LEU A 110 -32.88 10.95 11.25
C LEU A 110 -32.77 11.06 9.72
N ARG A 111 -31.53 11.00 9.23
CA ARG A 111 -31.21 11.06 7.79
C ARG A 111 -30.06 10.13 7.45
N VAL A 112 -30.11 9.55 6.25
CA VAL A 112 -28.97 8.78 5.74
C VAL A 112 -27.85 9.75 5.42
N ASN A 113 -26.70 9.59 6.07
CA ASN A 113 -25.50 10.41 5.82
C ASN A 113 -24.24 9.56 5.54
N THR A 114 -24.35 8.23 5.62
CA THR A 114 -23.24 7.29 5.39
C THR A 114 -23.78 5.93 4.93
N ASP A 115 -22.86 5.03 4.60
CA ASP A 115 -23.12 3.60 4.42
C ASP A 115 -22.47 2.75 5.53
N SER A 116 -22.78 1.46 5.54
CA SER A 116 -22.29 0.45 6.49
C SER A 116 -20.78 0.22 6.42
N THR A 117 -20.15 0.47 5.28
CA THR A 117 -18.70 0.33 5.12
C THR A 117 -17.98 1.49 5.81
N GLN A 118 -18.40 2.72 5.50
CA GLN A 118 -17.91 3.93 6.15
C GLN A 118 -18.25 3.95 7.64
N LEU A 119 -19.43 3.48 8.04
CA LEU A 119 -19.81 3.32 9.44
C LEU A 119 -18.83 2.42 10.19
N ARG A 120 -18.56 1.21 9.66
CA ARG A 120 -17.58 0.28 10.26
C ARG A 120 -16.18 0.87 10.33
N GLN A 121 -15.77 1.58 9.29
CA GLN A 121 -14.45 2.22 9.23
C GLN A 121 -14.32 3.35 10.27
N GLN A 122 -15.28 4.27 10.34
CA GLN A 122 -15.24 5.41 11.24
C GLN A 122 -15.35 4.99 12.71
N LEU A 123 -16.25 4.06 13.02
CA LEU A 123 -16.36 3.50 14.38
C LEU A 123 -15.10 2.70 14.73
N GLY A 124 -14.61 1.85 13.82
CA GLY A 124 -13.40 1.05 14.00
C GLY A 124 -12.19 1.91 14.36
N ARG A 125 -11.92 2.96 13.58
CA ARG A 125 -10.82 3.90 13.86
C ARG A 125 -10.90 4.54 15.24
N ARG A 126 -12.10 4.89 15.71
CA ARG A 126 -12.30 5.50 17.03
C ARG A 126 -12.08 4.55 18.19
N ILE A 127 -12.18 3.25 17.96
CA ILE A 127 -11.90 2.22 18.99
C ILE A 127 -10.54 1.53 18.78
N GLY A 128 -9.69 2.09 17.91
CA GLY A 128 -8.34 1.57 17.68
C GLY A 128 -8.27 0.35 16.75
N ILE A 129 -9.29 0.10 15.93
CA ILE A 129 -9.19 -0.89 14.85
C ILE A 129 -8.63 -0.18 13.62
N GLY A 130 -7.35 -0.44 13.31
CA GLY A 130 -6.63 0.13 12.18
C GLY A 130 -7.14 -0.39 10.82
N ASP A 131 -6.87 0.38 9.76
CA ASP A 131 -7.10 -0.03 8.36
C ASP A 131 -6.01 -1.05 7.90
N THR A 132 -5.68 -2.02 8.76
CA THR A 132 -4.60 -2.98 8.54
C THR A 132 -5.02 -4.00 7.49
N ARG A 133 -4.68 -3.73 6.24
CA ARG A 133 -4.86 -4.70 5.15
C ARG A 133 -3.81 -5.80 5.27
N SER A 134 -4.18 -6.98 5.76
CA SER A 134 -3.30 -8.15 5.65
C SER A 134 -3.15 -8.53 4.18
N GLU A 135 -1.94 -8.41 3.62
CA GLU A 135 -1.67 -8.90 2.27
C GLU A 135 -1.92 -10.43 2.22
N PRO A 136 -2.67 -10.91 1.22
CA PRO A 136 -2.89 -12.34 1.03
C PRO A 136 -1.57 -13.03 0.67
N ALA A 137 -1.42 -14.30 1.08
CA ALA A 137 -0.23 -15.08 0.76
C ALA A 137 0.04 -15.11 -0.77
N PRO A 138 1.32 -15.16 -1.22
CA PRO A 138 1.65 -15.22 -2.63
C PRO A 138 0.93 -16.41 -3.31
N GLY A 139 0.11 -16.13 -4.32
CA GLY A 139 -0.71 -17.13 -5.03
C GLY A 139 -2.14 -17.32 -4.50
N SER A 140 -2.55 -16.60 -3.46
CA SER A 140 -3.92 -16.62 -2.96
C SER A 140 -4.83 -15.70 -3.78
N LEU A 141 -5.99 -16.22 -4.21
CA LEU A 141 -7.07 -15.44 -4.84
C LEU A 141 -7.95 -14.70 -3.81
N LEU A 142 -7.67 -14.87 -2.52
CA LEU A 142 -8.41 -14.18 -1.45
C LEU A 142 -8.04 -12.70 -1.43
N SER A 143 -9.04 -11.85 -1.30
CA SER A 143 -8.79 -10.42 -1.08
C SER A 143 -8.03 -10.21 0.24
N PRO A 144 -7.15 -9.20 0.33
CA PRO A 144 -6.52 -8.80 1.59
C PRO A 144 -7.62 -8.57 2.64
N LEU A 145 -7.73 -9.43 3.65
CA LEU A 145 -8.74 -9.26 4.67
C LEU A 145 -8.21 -8.29 5.73
N SER A 146 -8.77 -7.09 5.75
CA SER A 146 -8.50 -6.11 6.81
C SER A 146 -9.39 -6.41 8.01
N ALA A 147 -8.78 -6.49 9.20
CA ALA A 147 -9.54 -6.41 10.43
C ALA A 147 -10.39 -5.13 10.43
N ASN A 148 -11.63 -5.22 10.90
CA ASN A 148 -12.56 -4.10 10.93
C ASN A 148 -13.57 -4.32 12.06
N LEU A 149 -14.41 -3.31 12.32
CA LEU A 149 -15.44 -3.37 13.36
C LEU A 149 -16.35 -4.61 13.23
N GLY A 150 -16.76 -4.96 12.01
CA GLY A 150 -17.62 -6.12 11.78
C GLY A 150 -16.98 -7.43 12.24
N HIS A 151 -15.67 -7.58 12.09
CA HIS A 151 -14.95 -8.74 12.62
C HIS A 151 -14.85 -8.73 14.14
N ALA A 152 -14.66 -7.56 14.75
CA ALA A 152 -14.64 -7.43 16.21
C ALA A 152 -16.00 -7.78 16.84
N VAL A 153 -17.10 -7.36 16.21
CA VAL A 153 -18.46 -7.67 16.66
C VAL A 153 -18.69 -9.18 16.80
N LEU A 154 -18.08 -10.00 15.93
CA LEU A 154 -18.20 -11.46 16.01
C LEU A 154 -17.63 -12.05 17.31
N LEU A 155 -16.69 -11.36 17.93
CA LEU A 155 -16.03 -11.74 19.18
C LEU A 155 -16.76 -11.18 20.41
N CYS A 156 -17.68 -10.23 20.23
CA CYS A 156 -18.34 -9.50 21.31
C CYS A 156 -19.80 -9.90 21.53
N LEU A 157 -20.45 -10.48 20.52
CA LEU A 157 -21.84 -10.91 20.60
C LEU A 157 -21.93 -12.43 20.72
N GLN A 158 -22.96 -12.93 21.40
CA GLN A 158 -23.32 -14.34 21.41
C GLN A 158 -24.84 -14.47 21.53
N ASN A 159 -25.48 -15.08 20.54
CA ASN A 159 -26.90 -15.38 20.55
C ASN A 159 -27.21 -16.59 21.44
N GLN A 160 -28.49 -16.76 21.79
CA GLN A 160 -28.93 -17.82 22.70
C GLN A 160 -28.53 -19.23 22.23
N ASP A 161 -28.66 -19.50 20.94
CA ASP A 161 -28.31 -20.76 20.29
C ASP A 161 -26.79 -21.00 20.28
N GLU A 162 -26.00 -19.93 20.20
CA GLU A 162 -24.54 -19.97 20.25
C GLU A 162 -24.04 -20.26 21.66
N VAL A 163 -24.61 -19.62 22.69
CA VAL A 163 -24.27 -19.87 24.10
C VAL A 163 -24.61 -21.31 24.51
N ALA A 164 -25.70 -21.87 23.97
CA ALA A 164 -26.09 -23.25 24.23
C ALA A 164 -25.30 -24.29 23.38
N SER A 165 -24.53 -23.83 22.39
CA SER A 165 -23.83 -24.70 21.45
C SER A 165 -22.58 -25.33 22.06
N LYS A 166 -22.39 -26.62 21.82
CA LYS A 166 -21.11 -27.31 22.11
C LYS A 166 -20.09 -27.17 20.98
N ARG A 167 -20.46 -26.53 19.85
CA ARG A 167 -19.67 -26.52 18.60
C ARG A 167 -19.33 -25.12 18.11
N ALA A 168 -20.09 -24.11 18.50
CA ALA A 168 -19.84 -22.72 18.17
C ALA A 168 -19.30 -21.99 19.40
N LEU A 169 -18.26 -21.19 19.20
CA LEU A 169 -17.67 -20.33 20.22
C LEU A 169 -17.95 -18.85 19.92
N PHE A 170 -17.97 -18.49 18.64
CA PHE A 170 -18.11 -17.11 18.18
C PHE A 170 -19.45 -16.87 17.51
N HIS A 171 -19.86 -15.60 17.50
CA HIS A 171 -21.05 -15.18 16.80
C HIS A 171 -20.97 -15.56 15.33
N ARG A 172 -22.02 -16.16 14.80
CA ARG A 172 -22.19 -16.47 13.37
C ARG A 172 -21.08 -17.34 12.80
N GLN A 173 -20.34 -18.06 13.65
CA GLN A 173 -19.21 -18.88 13.25
C GLN A 173 -19.57 -19.89 12.14
N ASN A 174 -20.83 -20.34 12.06
CA ASN A 174 -21.26 -21.32 11.07
C ASN A 174 -21.69 -20.70 9.72
N GLU A 175 -21.74 -19.38 9.60
CA GLU A 175 -22.07 -18.71 8.34
C GLU A 175 -20.90 -18.77 7.35
N ARG A 176 -21.22 -18.79 6.05
CA ARG A 176 -20.20 -18.91 4.99
C ARG A 176 -19.23 -17.72 5.02
N GLY A 177 -17.93 -18.00 5.02
CA GLY A 177 -16.88 -16.98 4.99
C GLY A 177 -16.51 -16.41 6.36
N ILE A 178 -17.35 -16.63 7.39
CA ILE A 178 -17.06 -16.20 8.76
C ILE A 178 -15.92 -17.01 9.41
N PRO A 179 -15.85 -18.35 9.31
CA PRO A 179 -14.71 -19.11 9.83
C PRO A 179 -13.36 -18.64 9.27
N GLU A 180 -13.30 -18.41 7.96
CA GLU A 180 -12.09 -17.94 7.28
C GLU A 180 -11.72 -16.54 7.74
N SER A 181 -12.72 -15.66 7.88
CA SER A 181 -12.52 -14.30 8.37
C SER A 181 -12.04 -14.26 9.82
N LEU A 182 -12.61 -15.10 10.69
CA LEU A 182 -12.17 -15.25 12.07
C LEU A 182 -10.73 -15.76 12.15
N LYS A 183 -10.36 -16.81 11.40
CA LYS A 183 -8.98 -17.33 11.36
C LYS A 183 -7.98 -16.25 10.95
N ALA A 184 -8.35 -15.41 10.00
CA ALA A 184 -7.50 -14.34 9.50
C ALA A 184 -7.40 -13.13 10.45
N THR A 185 -8.45 -12.82 11.22
CA THR A 185 -8.53 -11.58 12.03
C THR A 185 -8.32 -11.77 13.53
N ILE A 186 -8.54 -12.97 14.07
CA ILE A 186 -8.30 -13.25 15.50
C ILE A 186 -6.86 -12.92 15.92
N PRO A 187 -5.80 -13.28 15.18
CA PRO A 187 -4.43 -12.92 15.56
C PRO A 187 -4.22 -11.40 15.72
N TYR A 188 -4.89 -10.59 14.90
CA TYR A 188 -4.87 -9.13 15.01
C TYR A 188 -5.54 -8.67 16.32
N PHE A 189 -6.75 -9.15 16.62
CA PHE A 189 -7.48 -8.75 17.83
C PHE A 189 -6.83 -9.25 19.14
N LEU A 190 -6.05 -10.32 19.07
CA LEU A 190 -5.24 -10.81 20.20
C LEU A 190 -3.90 -10.08 20.35
N GLY A 191 -3.57 -9.15 19.44
CA GLY A 191 -2.28 -8.45 19.44
C GLY A 191 -1.10 -9.33 19.02
N ALA A 192 -1.36 -10.52 18.44
CA ALA A 192 -0.32 -11.42 17.94
C ALA A 192 0.26 -10.97 16.59
N VAL A 193 -0.45 -10.07 15.88
CA VAL A 193 -0.01 -9.47 14.61
C VAL A 193 0.05 -7.94 14.76
N PRO A 194 1.19 -7.29 14.47
CA PRO A 194 1.30 -5.83 14.53
C PRO A 194 0.40 -5.15 13.50
N GLU A 195 -0.22 -4.02 13.87
CA GLU A 195 -1.09 -3.24 12.97
C GLU A 195 -0.34 -2.71 11.74
N ASP A 196 0.96 -2.45 11.86
CA ASP A 196 1.77 -1.85 10.81
C ASP A 196 2.36 -2.87 9.82
N GLN A 197 1.95 -4.14 9.86
CA GLN A 197 2.59 -5.19 9.06
C GLN A 197 2.61 -4.86 7.56
N ALA A 198 1.51 -4.35 7.01
CA ALA A 198 1.42 -3.96 5.60
C ALA A 198 2.34 -2.77 5.27
N THR A 199 2.35 -1.76 6.15
CA THR A 199 3.21 -0.58 6.04
C THR A 199 4.69 -0.98 6.08
N LEU A 200 5.06 -1.84 7.03
CA LEU A 200 6.41 -2.39 7.18
C LEU A 200 6.83 -3.23 5.97
N GLN A 201 5.91 -4.02 5.39
CA GLN A 201 6.18 -4.81 4.19
C GLN A 201 6.42 -3.92 2.96
N GLN A 202 5.63 -2.85 2.80
CA GLN A 202 5.83 -1.86 1.75
C GLN A 202 7.15 -1.12 1.93
N GLN A 203 7.47 -0.67 3.15
CA GLN A 203 8.74 -0.03 3.49
C GLN A 203 9.92 -0.95 3.18
N LEU A 204 9.84 -2.24 3.54
CA LEU A 204 10.84 -3.24 3.23
C LEU A 204 11.02 -3.41 1.72
N THR A 205 9.93 -3.43 0.96
CA THR A 205 9.98 -3.53 -0.51
C THR A 205 10.62 -2.30 -1.14
N GLN A 206 10.29 -1.11 -0.66
CA GLN A 206 10.90 0.15 -1.11
C GLN A 206 12.39 0.20 -0.76
N ALA A 207 12.76 -0.18 0.46
CA ALA A 207 14.15 -0.26 0.91
C ALA A 207 14.97 -1.24 0.07
N LYS A 208 14.44 -2.43 -0.23
CA LYS A 208 15.11 -3.40 -1.12
C LYS A 208 15.32 -2.87 -2.54
N ARG A 209 14.35 -2.12 -3.08
CA ARG A 209 14.49 -1.48 -4.41
C ARG A 209 15.55 -0.38 -4.39
N ALA A 210 15.59 0.42 -3.33
CA ALA A 210 16.61 1.46 -3.16
C ALA A 210 18.01 0.85 -3.04
N LEU A 211 18.16 -0.20 -2.23
CA LEU A 211 19.41 -0.96 -2.09
C LEU A 211 19.92 -1.46 -3.45
N ARG A 212 19.06 -2.15 -4.22
CA ARG A 212 19.43 -2.69 -5.53
C ARG A 212 19.87 -1.60 -6.52
N ARG A 213 19.27 -0.40 -6.46
CA ARG A 213 19.69 0.74 -7.28
C ARG A 213 21.08 1.22 -6.88
N ALA A 214 21.30 1.45 -5.59
CA ALA A 214 22.60 1.88 -5.07
C ALA A 214 23.72 0.87 -5.39
N GLU A 215 23.44 -0.44 -5.29
CA GLU A 215 24.38 -1.50 -5.66
C GLU A 215 24.72 -1.47 -7.15
N ASN A 216 23.72 -1.26 -8.02
CA ASN A 216 23.95 -1.14 -9.46
C ASN A 216 24.76 0.11 -9.81
N ASP A 217 24.46 1.25 -9.18
CA ASP A 217 25.18 2.51 -9.39
C ASP A 217 26.65 2.39 -8.94
N LEU A 218 26.88 1.76 -7.79
CA LEU A 218 28.22 1.45 -7.30
C LEU A 218 28.98 0.56 -8.28
N LYS A 219 28.34 -0.50 -8.77
CA LYS A 219 28.94 -1.42 -9.75
C LYS A 219 29.30 -0.70 -11.05
N ALA A 220 28.39 0.12 -11.58
CA ALA A 220 28.63 0.90 -12.79
C ALA A 220 29.79 1.91 -12.60
N ALA A 221 29.87 2.56 -11.44
CA ALA A 221 30.98 3.45 -11.11
C ALA A 221 32.32 2.70 -11.01
N GLN A 222 32.33 1.50 -10.43
CA GLN A 222 33.52 0.64 -10.36
C GLN A 222 33.98 0.17 -11.74
N GLU A 223 33.06 -0.27 -12.60
CA GLU A 223 33.36 -0.68 -13.98
C GLU A 223 33.89 0.50 -14.81
N ALA A 224 33.28 1.68 -14.69
CA ALA A 224 33.77 2.89 -15.33
C ALA A 224 35.17 3.26 -14.83
N ASN A 225 35.42 3.12 -13.52
CA ASN A 225 36.72 3.41 -12.94
C ASN A 225 37.80 2.45 -13.46
N GLN A 226 37.52 1.14 -13.47
CA GLN A 226 38.40 0.12 -14.05
C GLN A 226 38.70 0.39 -15.53
N GLY A 227 37.70 0.82 -16.30
CA GLY A 227 37.89 1.20 -17.70
C GLY A 227 38.80 2.42 -17.87
N ILE A 228 38.74 3.39 -16.95
CA ILE A 228 39.66 4.53 -16.94
C ILE A 228 41.08 4.08 -16.60
N GLU A 229 41.27 3.25 -15.57
CA GLU A 229 42.59 2.73 -15.21
C GLU A 229 43.24 1.98 -16.38
N ALA A 230 42.51 1.07 -17.03
CA ALA A 230 43.01 0.35 -18.21
C ALA A 230 43.39 1.28 -19.37
N ARG A 231 42.66 2.39 -19.55
CA ARG A 231 42.97 3.40 -20.57
C ARG A 231 44.21 4.21 -20.21
N LEU A 232 44.38 4.58 -18.94
CA LEU A 232 45.57 5.27 -18.46
C LEU A 232 46.82 4.40 -18.64
N GLU A 233 46.75 3.11 -18.30
CA GLU A 233 47.83 2.15 -18.54
C GLU A 233 48.20 2.04 -20.02
N SER A 234 47.19 1.92 -20.90
CA SER A 234 47.40 1.86 -22.35
C SER A 234 48.10 3.11 -22.90
N LEU A 235 47.60 4.31 -22.55
CA LEU A 235 48.21 5.57 -22.98
C LEU A 235 49.64 5.75 -22.45
N LEU A 236 49.90 5.32 -21.22
CA LEU A 236 51.21 5.39 -20.62
C LEU A 236 52.20 4.44 -21.30
N SER A 237 51.74 3.25 -21.72
CA SER A 237 52.54 2.33 -22.54
C SER A 237 52.87 2.91 -23.91
N GLU A 238 51.91 3.56 -24.57
CA GLU A 238 52.07 4.20 -25.88
C GLU A 238 53.08 5.36 -25.81
N ALA A 239 52.96 6.22 -24.79
CA ALA A 239 53.89 7.32 -24.57
C ALA A 239 55.33 6.85 -24.31
N ARG A 240 55.52 5.72 -23.62
CA ARG A 240 56.84 5.09 -23.43
C ARG A 240 57.42 4.54 -24.75
N VAL A 241 56.63 3.81 -25.53
CA VAL A 241 57.05 3.26 -26.84
C VAL A 241 57.53 4.36 -27.78
N HIS A 242 56.87 5.52 -27.77
CA HIS A 242 57.26 6.67 -28.61
C HIS A 242 58.37 7.54 -28.00
N GLY A 243 58.93 7.15 -26.86
CA GLY A 243 60.03 7.87 -26.20
C GLY A 243 59.63 9.24 -25.64
N LEU A 244 58.33 9.50 -25.47
CA LEU A 244 57.80 10.75 -24.90
C LEU A 244 57.98 10.80 -23.38
N LEU A 245 58.14 9.63 -22.74
CA LEU A 245 58.41 9.46 -21.32
C LEU A 245 59.57 8.48 -21.11
N PRO A 246 60.46 8.71 -20.11
CA PRO A 246 61.47 7.74 -19.71
C PRO A 246 60.81 6.50 -19.07
N ASP A 247 61.31 5.30 -19.42
CA ASP A 247 60.72 3.99 -19.06
C ASP A 247 60.46 3.77 -17.56
N ASN A 248 61.16 4.49 -16.66
CA ASN A 248 61.09 4.30 -15.19
C ASN A 248 60.68 5.54 -14.39
N SER A 249 60.04 6.54 -15.00
CA SER A 249 59.83 7.85 -14.34
C SER A 249 58.53 8.01 -13.53
N VAL A 250 57.61 7.03 -13.57
CA VAL A 250 56.25 7.20 -13.03
C VAL A 250 55.87 6.03 -12.12
N ASP A 251 55.43 6.33 -10.90
CA ASP A 251 54.78 5.37 -10.02
C ASP A 251 53.37 5.07 -10.56
N THR A 252 53.16 3.84 -11.04
CA THR A 252 51.89 3.38 -11.59
C THR A 252 50.82 3.15 -10.53
N SER A 253 51.17 3.19 -9.23
CA SER A 253 50.21 3.08 -8.13
C SER A 253 49.51 4.40 -7.79
N ASP A 254 50.06 5.54 -8.22
CA ASP A 254 49.47 6.86 -8.01
C ASP A 254 48.84 7.40 -9.30
N ARG A 255 47.51 7.38 -9.35
CA ARG A 255 46.74 7.87 -10.50
C ARG A 255 47.02 9.35 -10.80
N ALA A 256 47.27 10.19 -9.80
CA ALA A 256 47.56 11.60 -10.03
C ALA A 256 48.90 11.76 -10.76
N ALA A 257 49.92 11.01 -10.33
CA ALA A 257 51.23 10.99 -10.98
C ALA A 257 51.15 10.46 -12.43
N VAL A 258 50.33 9.43 -12.69
CA VAL A 258 50.09 8.92 -14.05
C VAL A 258 49.45 9.97 -14.96
N ILE A 259 48.44 10.69 -14.46
CA ILE A 259 47.79 11.76 -15.25
C ILE A 259 48.76 12.91 -15.51
N GLU A 260 49.55 13.32 -14.52
CA GLU A 260 50.54 14.39 -14.69
C GLU A 260 51.61 14.01 -15.72
N ALA A 261 52.12 12.78 -15.69
CA ALA A 261 53.07 12.29 -16.69
C ALA A 261 52.49 12.26 -18.10
N LEU A 262 51.22 11.82 -18.26
CA LEU A 262 50.54 11.86 -19.55
C LEU A 262 50.31 13.30 -20.05
N GLN A 263 50.04 14.25 -19.16
CA GLN A 263 49.93 15.67 -19.52
C GLN A 263 51.28 16.24 -19.99
N GLN A 264 52.39 15.86 -19.33
CA GLN A 264 53.73 16.24 -19.76
C GLN A 264 54.05 15.67 -21.16
N ALA A 265 53.74 14.38 -21.39
CA ALA A 265 53.90 13.75 -22.70
C ALA A 265 53.08 14.45 -23.80
N ALA A 266 51.85 14.87 -23.50
CA ALA A 266 51.00 15.60 -24.45
C ALA A 266 51.52 17.01 -24.77
N SER A 267 52.29 17.62 -23.86
CA SER A 267 52.91 18.94 -24.05
C SER A 267 54.24 18.90 -24.80
N PHE A 268 54.74 17.71 -25.14
CA PHE A 268 56.01 17.53 -25.84
C PHE A 268 55.99 18.21 -27.21
N ARG A 269 56.98 19.08 -27.44
CA ARG A 269 57.20 19.71 -28.75
C ARG A 269 58.50 19.17 -29.35
N PRO A 270 58.49 18.63 -30.57
CA PRO A 270 59.71 18.18 -31.21
C PRO A 270 60.62 19.39 -31.47
N THR A 271 61.83 19.35 -30.93
CA THR A 271 62.87 20.31 -31.29
C THR A 271 63.20 20.11 -32.77
N PRO A 272 63.12 21.14 -33.64
CA PRO A 272 63.38 20.95 -35.06
C PRO A 272 64.84 20.51 -35.26
N THR A 273 65.01 19.28 -35.71
CA THR A 273 66.31 18.72 -36.10
C THR A 273 66.89 19.60 -37.20
N THR A 274 67.99 20.31 -36.90
CA THR A 274 68.75 21.04 -37.90
C THR A 274 69.41 20.00 -38.82
N GLN A 275 68.71 19.65 -39.91
CA GLN A 275 69.31 18.88 -41.00
C GLN A 275 70.41 19.75 -41.63
N THR A 276 71.66 19.43 -41.30
CA THR A 276 72.81 19.91 -42.06
C THR A 276 72.76 19.23 -43.42
N ARG A 277 72.23 19.94 -44.42
CA ARG A 277 72.26 19.52 -45.83
C ARG A 277 73.71 19.48 -46.29
N ASN A 278 74.26 18.27 -46.41
CA ASN A 278 75.50 18.06 -47.13
C ASN A 278 75.15 17.83 -48.61
N SER A 279 75.48 18.82 -49.44
CA SER A 279 75.32 18.80 -50.90
C SER A 279 76.43 17.97 -51.56
N GLY A 280 76.04 16.91 -52.28
CA GLY A 280 76.91 16.17 -53.18
C GLY A 280 76.06 15.47 -54.24
N GLY A 281 76.00 16.04 -55.44
CA GLY A 281 75.13 15.58 -56.52
C GLY A 281 75.71 14.47 -57.40
N ARG A 282 74.84 13.77 -58.13
CA ARG A 282 74.77 13.75 -59.61
C ARG A 282 73.78 12.67 -60.09
N ASN A 283 72.92 13.09 -61.04
CA ASN A 283 72.41 12.42 -62.25
C ASN A 283 71.84 10.99 -62.13
N SER A 284 70.76 10.59 -62.79
CA SER A 284 69.90 11.15 -63.85
C SER A 284 68.85 10.06 -64.19
N SER A 285 67.75 10.48 -64.83
CA SER A 285 66.83 9.73 -65.71
C SER A 285 65.43 9.37 -65.16
N SER A 286 64.47 10.24 -65.52
CA SER A 286 63.04 9.95 -65.78
C SER A 286 62.91 9.19 -67.12
N PRO A 287 61.75 8.63 -67.55
CA PRO A 287 60.38 9.21 -67.55
C PRO A 287 59.30 8.14 -67.20
N ASN A 288 57.97 8.31 -67.19
CA ASN A 288 57.06 9.25 -67.83
C ASN A 288 55.64 9.04 -67.22
N SER A 289 54.84 10.12 -67.14
CA SER A 289 53.40 10.27 -67.52
C SER A 289 52.41 9.07 -67.36
N HIS A 290 51.15 9.19 -66.93
CA HIS A 290 50.11 10.22 -67.07
C HIS A 290 48.83 9.76 -66.27
N PRO A 291 47.72 10.54 -66.23
CA PRO A 291 46.78 10.62 -65.10
C PRO A 291 45.33 10.25 -65.54
N LEU A 292 44.31 10.82 -64.86
CA LEU A 292 42.87 10.88 -65.20
C LEU A 292 42.06 9.68 -64.68
N SER A 293 40.81 9.80 -64.23
CA SER A 293 39.88 10.92 -63.97
C SER A 293 38.56 10.28 -63.55
N ASP A 294 37.78 10.99 -62.73
CA ASP A 294 36.32 11.13 -62.74
C ASP A 294 35.39 9.90 -62.84
N GLY A 295 34.36 9.89 -61.98
CA GLY A 295 33.25 8.95 -62.13
C GLY A 295 32.15 9.05 -61.08
N SER A 296 31.47 10.19 -61.04
CA SER A 296 30.17 10.43 -60.41
C SER A 296 29.15 9.28 -60.62
N CYS A 297 28.40 8.90 -59.57
CA CYS A 297 26.93 8.71 -59.63
C CYS A 297 26.34 8.26 -58.27
N ALA A 298 25.66 9.17 -57.58
CA ALA A 298 24.40 8.88 -56.90
C ALA A 298 23.29 8.78 -57.99
N PRO A 299 22.05 8.24 -57.78
CA PRO A 299 21.24 8.49 -56.59
C PRO A 299 20.22 7.39 -56.19
N SER A 300 19.40 7.76 -55.19
CA SER A 300 18.00 7.32 -55.01
C SER A 300 17.77 5.91 -54.47
N GLN A 301 16.73 5.59 -53.69
CA GLN A 301 15.70 6.27 -52.90
C GLN A 301 14.79 5.09 -52.44
N LYS A 302 14.02 5.26 -51.35
CA LYS A 302 12.81 4.49 -51.00
C LYS A 302 13.07 3.04 -50.51
N ASN A 303 12.38 2.44 -49.53
CA ASN A 303 11.08 2.59 -48.87
C ASN A 303 11.25 2.04 -47.43
N ALA A 304 10.70 2.62 -46.36
CA ALA A 304 9.30 2.51 -45.92
C ALA A 304 8.76 1.07 -45.87
N ASN A 305 8.67 0.48 -44.67
CA ASN A 305 7.44 -0.12 -44.17
C ASN A 305 7.58 -0.68 -42.74
N SER A 306 6.58 -0.33 -41.94
CA SER A 306 5.93 -1.07 -40.85
C SER A 306 6.72 -1.47 -39.61
#